data_AF-A0A368E496-F1
#
_entry.id   AF-A0A368E496-F1
#
_cell.length_a   1.000
_cell.length_b   1.000
_cell.length_c   1.000
_cell.angle_alpha   90.00
_cell.angle_beta   90.00
_cell.angle_gamma   90.00
#
_symmetry.space_group_name_H-M   'P 1'
#
loop_
_entity.id
_entity.type
_entity.pdbx_description
1 polymer ?
#
loop_
_entity_poly.entity_id
_entity_poly.type
_entity_poly.pdbx_seq_one_letter_code
_entity_poly.pdbx_strand_id
1 'polypeptide(L)' 'MANADRGNRPLSPHLTIYKPQLTSITSILIRITGNALIVSVFLIVFWLFSAATS' A
#
# COMPACT_ATOMS: atom_id res chain seq x y z
N MET A 1 1.69 18.14 14.63
CA MET A 1 0.62 17.22 15.09
C MET A 1 0.89 16.95 16.56
N ALA A 2 -0.05 17.21 17.47
CA ALA A 2 0.20 17.00 18.89
C ALA A 2 0.53 15.52 19.14
N ASN A 3 1.70 15.22 19.72
CA ASN A 3 1.97 13.93 20.34
C ASN A 3 0.96 13.82 21.48
N ALA A 4 -0.17 13.20 21.20
CA ALA A 4 -1.19 12.99 22.18
C ALA A 4 -0.70 11.87 23.09
N ASP A 5 0.02 12.23 24.15
CA ASP A 5 0.34 11.37 25.29
C ASP A 5 -0.95 11.03 26.05
N ARG A 6 -1.83 10.30 25.37
CA ARG A 6 -3.00 9.66 25.96
C ARG A 6 -2.42 8.43 26.65
N GLY A 7 -2.15 8.51 27.96
CA GLY A 7 -1.58 7.39 28.72
C GLY A 7 -2.24 6.03 28.38
N ASN A 8 -1.50 4.92 28.55
CA ASN A 8 -1.66 3.53 28.05
C ASN A 8 -3.08 2.93 27.92
N ARG A 9 -4.02 3.63 27.29
CA ARG A 9 -5.38 3.18 27.03
C ARG A 9 -5.34 2.16 25.90
N PRO A 10 -5.97 0.99 26.06
CA PRO A 10 -5.96 -0.02 25.03
C PRO A 10 -6.67 0.50 23.78
N LEU A 11 -6.12 0.17 22.61
CA LEU A 11 -6.74 0.49 21.33
C LEU A 11 -7.97 -0.41 21.15
N SER A 12 -9.10 0.15 20.74
CA SER A 12 -10.28 -0.66 20.46
C SER A 12 -10.02 -1.60 19.26
N PRO A 13 -10.63 -2.80 19.25
CA PRO A 13 -10.56 -3.69 18.10
C PRO A 13 -11.10 -2.99 16.85
N HIS A 14 -10.39 -3.12 15.74
CA HIS A 14 -10.68 -2.43 14.48
C HIS A 14 -10.72 -3.45 13.33
N LEU A 15 -9.64 -3.60 12.57
CA LEU A 15 -9.58 -4.50 11.41
C LEU A 15 -9.86 -5.96 11.79
N THR A 16 -9.51 -6.37 13.02
CA THR A 16 -9.73 -7.74 13.51
C THR A 16 -11.21 -8.11 13.60
N ILE A 17 -12.10 -7.14 13.85
CA ILE A 17 -13.56 -7.37 13.96
C ILE A 17 -14.35 -6.77 12.78
N TYR A 18 -13.67 -6.09 11.87
CA TYR A 18 -14.31 -5.43 10.73
C TYR A 18 -14.78 -6.47 9.71
N LYS A 19 -16.03 -6.35 9.22
CA LYS A 19 -16.56 -7.20 8.16
C LYS A 19 -16.19 -6.63 6.78
N PRO A 20 -15.35 -7.31 5.98
CA PRO A 20 -14.93 -6.78 4.68
C PRO A 20 -16.11 -6.59 3.73
N GLN A 21 -16.16 -5.43 3.09
CA GLN A 21 -17.10 -5.07 2.02
C GLN A 21 -16.36 -5.06 0.68
N LEU A 22 -17.07 -5.28 -0.43
CA LEU A 22 -16.44 -5.23 -1.76
C LEU A 22 -15.72 -3.91 -2.02
N THR A 23 -16.32 -2.78 -1.63
CA THR A 23 -15.70 -1.45 -1.75
C THR A 23 -14.39 -1.33 -0.96
N SER A 24 -14.34 -1.88 0.25
CA SER A 24 -13.13 -1.87 1.10
C SER A 24 -12.01 -2.71 0.49
N ILE A 25 -12.32 -3.90 -0.02
CA ILE A 25 -11.37 -4.81 -0.65
C ILE A 25 -10.85 -4.19 -1.94
N THR A 26 -11.74 -3.73 -2.82
CA THR A 26 -11.38 -3.11 -4.09
C THR A 26 -10.52 -1.86 -3.87
N SER A 27 -10.82 -1.04 -2.86
CA SER A 27 -9.99 0.13 -2.53
C SER A 27 -8.56 -0.24 -2.13
N ILE A 28 -8.39 -1.32 -1.35
CA ILE A 28 -7.05 -1.81 -0.96
C ILE A 28 -6.32 -2.37 -2.18
N LEU A 29 -7.01 -3.16 -3.01
CA LEU A 29 -6.43 -3.75 -4.20
C LEU A 29 -5.93 -2.70 -5.19
N ILE A 30 -6.72 -1.65 -5.45
CA ILE A 30 -6.31 -0.54 -6.32
C ILE A 30 -5.01 0.12 -5.83
N ARG A 31 -4.83 0.27 -4.50
CA ARG A 31 -3.60 0.83 -3.94
C ARG A 31 -2.42 -0.12 -4.12
N ILE A 32 -2.62 -1.42 -3.90
CA ILE A 32 -1.57 -2.43 -4.06
C ILE A 32 -1.14 -2.52 -5.52
N THR A 33 -2.10 -2.67 -6.45
CA THR A 33 -1.80 -2.76 -7.89
C THR A 33 -1.23 -1.46 -8.43
N GLY A 34 -1.69 -0.29 -7.95
CA GLY A 34 -1.09 0.99 -8.28
C GLY A 34 0.40 1.07 -7.92
N ASN A 35 0.78 0.64 -6.71
CA ASN A 35 2.20 0.59 -6.32
C ASN A 35 3.00 -0.44 -7.12
N ALA A 36 2.40 -1.61 -7.40
CA ALA A 36 3.04 -2.64 -8.22
C ALA A 36 3.33 -2.12 -9.63
N LEU A 37 2.41 -1.36 -10.25
CA LEU A 37 2.62 -0.76 -11.57
C LEU A 37 3.80 0.21 -11.58
N ILE A 38 3.99 1.01 -10.53
CA ILE A 38 5.14 1.92 -10.41
C ILE A 38 6.44 1.10 -10.46
N VAL A 39 6.55 0.07 -9.63
CA VAL A 39 7.74 -0.80 -9.59
C VAL A 39 7.97 -1.49 -10.94
N SER A 40 6.92 -2.04 -11.55
CA SER A 40 7.01 -2.70 -12.86
C SER A 40 7.52 -1.77 -13.95
N VAL A 41 7.06 -0.51 -13.99
CA VAL A 41 7.54 0.48 -14.95
C VAL A 41 9.03 0.76 -14.73
N PHE A 42 9.47 0.95 -13.49
CA PHE A 42 10.89 1.13 -13.19
C PHE A 42 11.75 -0.05 -13.66
N LEU A 43 11.30 -1.28 -13.42
CA LEU A 43 12.00 -2.49 -13.86
C LEU A 43 12.07 -2.59 -15.39
N ILE A 44 10.97 -2.30 -16.08
CA ILE A 44 10.91 -2.30 -17.55
C ILE A 44 11.87 -1.25 -18.12
N VAL A 45 11.85 -0.03 -17.59
CA VAL A 45 12.74 1.05 -18.04
C VAL A 45 14.20 0.66 -17.80
N PHE A 46 14.53 0.11 -16.63
CA PHE A 46 15.89 -0.35 -16.34
C PHE A 46 16.35 -1.46 -17.27
N TRP A 47 15.47 -2.42 -17.57
CA TRP A 47 15.76 -3.51 -18.51
C TRP A 47 16.00 -2.97 -19.93
N LEU A 48 15.13 -2.09 -20.43
CA LEU A 48 15.28 -1.46 -21.75
C LEU A 48 16.55 -0.62 -21.84
N PHE A 49 16.85 0.15 -20.81
CA PHE A 49 18.07 0.96 -20.74
C PHE A 49 19.32 0.08 -20.81
N SER A 50 19.33 -1.01 -20.03
CA SER A 50 20.43 -1.99 -20.06
C SER A 50 20.59 -2.62 -21.43
N ALA A 51 19.49 -3.01 -22.08
CA ALA A 51 19.51 -3.60 -23.42
C ALA A 51 19.97 -2.62 -24.51
N ALA A 52 19.79 -1.31 -24.32
CA ALA A 52 20.22 -0.28 -25.27
C ALA A 52 21.70 0.08 -25.13
N THR A 53 22.31 -0.15 -23.96
CA THR A 53 23.71 0.18 -23.67
C THR A 53 24.65 -1.03 -23.63
N SER A 54 24.11 -2.24 -23.76
CA SER A 54 24.84 -3.51 -23.76
C SER A 54 25.50 -3.81 -25.11
#